data_AF-A0AAW6Q7R2-F1
#
_entry.id   AF-A0AAW6Q7R2-F1
#
_cell.length_a   1.000
_cell.length_b   1.000
_cell.length_c   1.000
_cell.angle_alpha   90.00
_cell.angle_beta   90.00
_cell.angle_gamma   90.00
#
_symmetry.space_group_name_H-M   'P 1'
#
loop_
_entity.id
_entity.type
_entity.pdbx_description
1 polymer ?
#
loop_
_entity_poly.entity_id
_entity_poly.type
_entity_poly.pdbx_seq_one_letter_code
_entity_poly.pdbx_strand_id
1 'polypeptide(L)'
;FLSYLIAKPLLRRFSPDIPNLKPFRELKFPQSVVVLYLIIVMLSFLPLEKGQMLYSIALNGEFILGFLIFIQGLSFIFFYCHKKQYPKAAAVIAVILGFVHPVFMAAIRILGVLDMGFHIRNKVK
;
A
#
# COMPACT_ATOMS: atom_id res chain seq x y z
N PHE A 1 7.29 -8.71 5.42
CA PHE A 1 7.89 -7.49 6.01
C PHE A 1 7.69 -7.46 7.52
N LEU A 2 6.44 -7.44 8.00
CA LEU A 2 6.12 -7.36 9.44
C LEU A 2 6.64 -8.57 10.25
N SER A 3 6.40 -9.80 9.76
CA SER A 3 6.88 -11.02 10.42
C SER A 3 8.41 -11.06 10.53
N TYR A 4 9.10 -10.59 9.49
CA TYR A 4 10.56 -10.49 9.50
C TYR A 4 11.04 -9.41 10.48
N LEU A 5 10.37 -8.26 10.59
CA LEU A 5 10.71 -7.22 11.58
C LEU A 5 10.65 -7.73 13.02
N ILE A 6 9.60 -8.49 13.32
CA ILE A 6 9.39 -9.09 14.65
C ILE A 6 10.40 -10.21 14.91
N ALA A 7 10.69 -11.03 13.90
CA ALA A 7 11.59 -12.17 14.05
C ALA A 7 13.08 -11.78 14.02
N LYS A 8 13.45 -10.66 13.38
CA LYS A 8 14.86 -10.22 13.22
C LYS A 8 15.66 -10.16 14.53
N PRO A 9 15.18 -9.57 15.64
CA PRO A 9 15.95 -9.53 16.89
C PRO A 9 16.18 -10.93 17.49
N LEU A 10 15.25 -11.87 17.30
CA LEU A 10 15.39 -13.25 17.76
C LEU A 10 16.35 -14.04 16.85
N LEU A 11 16.20 -13.91 15.54
CA LEU A 11 16.99 -14.61 14.53
C LEU A 11 18.45 -14.17 14.50
N ARG A 12 18.76 -12.91 14.83
CA ARG A 12 20.14 -12.40 14.95
C ARG A 12 20.99 -13.14 15.98
N ARG A 13 20.37 -13.82 16.95
CA ARG A 13 21.08 -14.65 17.94
C ARG A 13 21.62 -15.95 17.34
N PHE A 14 21.01 -16.44 16.26
CA PHE A 14 21.33 -17.74 15.66
C PHE A 14 22.04 -17.63 14.31
N SER A 15 21.90 -16.50 13.62
CA SER A 15 22.59 -16.26 12.35
C SER A 15 23.00 -14.78 12.27
N PRO A 16 24.30 -14.46 12.48
CA PRO A 16 24.80 -13.08 12.44
C PRO A 16 24.63 -12.41 11.07
N ASP A 17 24.61 -13.20 9.99
CA ASP A 17 24.65 -12.72 8.60
C ASP A 17 23.26 -12.56 7.95
N ILE A 18 22.23 -12.33 8.76
CA ILE A 18 20.86 -12.17 8.23
C ILE A 18 20.78 -10.93 7.31
N PRO A 19 20.32 -11.10 6.05
CA PRO A 19 20.21 -10.00 5.09
C PRO A 19 19.32 -8.89 5.62
N ASN A 20 19.70 -7.62 5.45
CA ASN A 20 18.89 -6.51 5.94
C ASN A 20 17.50 -6.46 5.31
N LEU A 21 16.54 -5.94 6.08
CA LEU A 21 15.17 -5.73 5.59
C LEU A 21 15.22 -4.72 4.44
N LYS A 22 14.52 -5.05 3.35
CA LYS A 22 14.38 -4.14 2.22
C LYS A 22 13.77 -2.81 2.69
N PRO A 23 14.17 -1.66 2.14
CA PRO A 23 13.61 -0.37 2.53
C PRO A 23 12.12 -0.27 2.15
N PHE A 24 11.36 0.57 2.85
CA PHE A 24 9.91 0.74 2.61
C PHE A 24 9.56 1.01 1.14
N ARG A 25 10.39 1.77 0.43
CA ARG A 25 10.24 2.06 -1.02
C ARG A 25 10.21 0.82 -1.92
N GLU A 26 10.72 -0.32 -1.45
CA GLU A 26 10.71 -1.59 -2.18
C GLU A 26 9.50 -2.47 -1.83
N LEU A 27 8.62 -2.01 -0.94
CA LEU A 27 7.40 -2.73 -0.62
C LEU A 27 6.54 -2.89 -1.88
N LYS A 28 6.04 -4.12 -2.06
CA LYS A 28 5.11 -4.50 -3.11
C LYS A 28 4.11 -5.48 -2.55
N PHE A 29 2.83 -5.13 -2.62
CA PHE A 29 1.75 -6.08 -2.43
C PHE A 29 1.48 -6.85 -3.73
N PRO A 30 0.89 -8.06 -3.64
CA PRO A 30 0.53 -8.83 -4.82
C PRO A 30 -0.61 -8.15 -5.58
N GLN A 31 -0.65 -8.36 -6.91
CA GLN A 31 -1.69 -7.81 -7.80
C GLN A 31 -3.11 -8.24 -7.39
N SER A 32 -3.25 -9.35 -6.69
CA SER A 32 -4.53 -9.82 -6.14
C SER A 32 -5.20 -8.79 -5.23
N VAL A 33 -4.45 -7.92 -4.54
CA VAL A 33 -5.03 -6.84 -3.72
C VAL A 33 -5.86 -5.88 -4.56
N VAL A 34 -5.39 -5.52 -5.76
CA VAL A 34 -6.12 -4.65 -6.69
C VAL A 34 -7.37 -5.35 -7.20
N VAL A 35 -7.25 -6.62 -7.60
CA VAL A 35 -8.40 -7.40 -8.11
C VAL A 35 -9.48 -7.53 -7.04
N LEU A 36 -9.11 -7.88 -5.80
CA LEU A 36 -10.04 -7.96 -4.68
C LEU A 36 -10.67 -6.61 -4.37
N TYR A 37 -9.90 -5.52 -4.42
CA TYR A 37 -10.44 -4.17 -4.20
C TYR A 37 -11.47 -3.80 -5.26
N LEU A 38 -11.23 -4.13 -6.53
CA LEU A 38 -12.20 -3.92 -7.60
C LEU A 38 -13.47 -4.74 -7.38
N ILE A 39 -13.38 -5.97 -6.89
CA ILE A 39 -14.56 -6.78 -6.52
C ILE A 39 -15.37 -6.08 -5.42
N ILE A 40 -14.71 -5.57 -4.37
CA ILE A 40 -15.39 -4.83 -3.30
C ILE A 40 -16.04 -3.54 -3.82
N VAL A 41 -15.38 -2.81 -4.71
CA VAL A 41 -15.97 -1.62 -5.36
C VAL A 41 -17.20 -2.01 -6.18
N MET A 42 -17.15 -3.09 -6.95
CA MET A 42 -18.33 -3.60 -7.66
C MET A 42 -19.46 -3.96 -6.70
N LEU A 43 -19.12 -4.56 -5.55
CA LEU A 43 -20.07 -4.93 -4.52
C LEU A 43 -20.77 -3.71 -3.88
N SER A 44 -20.10 -2.56 -3.79
CA SER A 44 -20.67 -1.32 -3.26
C SER A 44 -21.80 -0.71 -4.12
N PHE A 45 -21.91 -1.11 -5.39
CA PHE A 45 -23.02 -0.69 -6.27
C PHE A 45 -24.29 -1.50 -6.05
N LEU A 46 -24.22 -2.63 -5.33
CA LEU A 46 -25.41 -3.38 -4.96
C LEU A 46 -26.14 -2.70 -3.79
N PRO A 47 -27.48 -2.76 -3.73
CA PRO A 47 -28.27 -2.23 -2.63
C PRO A 47 -28.17 -3.15 -1.40
N LEU A 48 -27.00 -3.18 -0.75
CA LEU A 48 -26.76 -3.99 0.44
C LEU A 48 -27.30 -3.29 1.69
N GLU A 49 -28.07 -4.04 2.49
CA GLU A 49 -28.68 -3.51 3.71
C GLU A 49 -27.78 -3.72 4.94
N LYS A 50 -27.84 -2.76 5.87
CA LYS A 50 -27.16 -2.87 7.16
C LYS A 50 -27.72 -4.07 7.92
N GLY A 51 -26.82 -4.96 8.36
CA GLY A 51 -27.18 -6.22 9.03
C GLY A 51 -26.97 -7.46 8.15
N GLN A 52 -26.84 -7.29 6.83
CA GLN A 52 -26.43 -8.37 5.95
C GLN A 52 -24.94 -8.66 6.11
N MET A 53 -24.56 -9.94 6.13
CA MET A 53 -23.14 -10.35 6.16
C MET A 53 -22.33 -9.72 5.03
N LEU A 54 -22.94 -9.64 3.83
CA LEU A 54 -22.30 -9.10 2.64
C LEU A 54 -21.99 -7.60 2.76
N TYR A 55 -22.85 -6.83 3.44
CA TYR A 55 -22.59 -5.42 3.76
C TYR A 55 -21.34 -5.27 4.64
N SER A 56 -21.22 -6.08 5.70
CA SER A 56 -20.04 -6.06 6.58
C SER A 56 -18.76 -6.49 5.85
N ILE A 57 -18.84 -7.47 4.96
CA ILE A 57 -17.69 -7.88 4.13
C ILE A 57 -17.28 -6.75 3.20
N ALA A 58 -18.22 -6.09 2.53
CA ALA A 58 -17.93 -4.97 1.65
C ALA A 58 -17.23 -3.84 2.39
N LEU A 59 -17.77 -3.41 3.54
CA LEU A 59 -17.24 -2.30 4.33
C LEU A 59 -15.85 -2.59 4.90
N ASN A 60 -15.64 -3.77 5.49
CA ASN A 60 -14.32 -4.14 6.02
C ASN A 60 -13.31 -4.39 4.89
N GLY A 61 -13.75 -5.00 3.80
CA GLY A 61 -12.94 -5.21 2.61
C GLY A 61 -12.45 -3.89 2.02
N GLU A 62 -13.34 -2.90 1.90
CA GLU A 62 -13.01 -1.57 1.38
C GLU A 62 -11.97 -0.89 2.26
N PHE A 63 -12.17 -0.93 3.58
CA PHE A 63 -11.24 -0.36 4.54
C PHE A 63 -9.84 -1.02 4.46
N ILE A 64 -9.78 -2.35 4.55
CA ILE A 64 -8.52 -3.10 4.58
C ILE A 64 -7.79 -2.98 3.25
N LEU A 65 -8.45 -3.31 2.14
CA LEU A 65 -7.83 -3.31 0.81
C LEU A 65 -7.49 -1.88 0.36
N GLY A 66 -8.36 -0.91 0.65
CA GLY A 66 -8.11 0.50 0.38
C GLY A 66 -6.91 1.04 1.17
N PHE A 67 -6.69 0.57 2.40
CA PHE A 67 -5.51 0.91 3.19
C PHE A 67 -4.23 0.26 2.64
N LEU A 68 -4.28 -1.00 2.20
CA LEU A 68 -3.15 -1.66 1.54
C LEU A 68 -2.74 -0.94 0.24
N ILE A 69 -3.73 -0.55 -0.57
CA ILE A 69 -3.51 0.25 -1.79
C ILE A 69 -2.89 1.61 -1.45
N PHE A 70 -3.37 2.26 -0.40
CA PHE A 70 -2.80 3.53 0.05
C PHE A 70 -1.32 3.38 0.48
N ILE A 71 -1.00 2.33 1.26
CA ILE A 71 0.39 2.02 1.64
C ILE A 71 1.25 1.76 0.39
N GLN A 72 0.74 1.03 -0.61
CA GLN A 72 1.45 0.83 -1.86
C GLN A 72 1.75 2.15 -2.57
N GLY A 73 0.77 3.05 -2.63
CA GLY A 73 0.92 4.38 -3.22
C GLY A 73 2.01 5.18 -2.53
N LEU A 74 2.05 5.17 -1.20
CA LEU A 74 3.14 5.77 -0.43
C LEU A 74 4.48 5.11 -0.75
N SER A 75 4.57 3.78 -0.77
CA SER A 75 5.79 3.06 -1.16
C SER A 75 6.28 3.51 -2.54
N PHE A 76 5.38 3.70 -3.49
CA PHE A 76 5.71 4.18 -4.83
C PHE A 76 6.25 5.62 -4.80
N ILE A 77 5.66 6.52 -4.02
CA ILE A 77 6.16 7.90 -3.87
C ILE A 77 7.58 7.90 -3.29
N PHE A 78 7.83 7.12 -2.24
CA PHE A 78 9.17 6.98 -1.67
C PHE A 78 10.17 6.39 -2.68
N PHE A 79 9.74 5.43 -3.49
CA PHE A 79 10.55 4.90 -4.59
C PHE A 79 10.87 5.97 -5.63
N TYR A 80 9.87 6.71 -6.07
CA TYR A 80 10.00 7.75 -7.09
C TYR A 80 10.94 8.87 -6.63
N CYS A 81 10.73 9.39 -5.40
CA CYS A 81 11.60 10.41 -4.83
C CYS A 81 13.05 9.93 -4.72
N HIS A 82 13.27 8.68 -4.28
CA HIS A 82 14.61 8.12 -4.19
C HIS A 82 15.27 7.95 -5.57
N LYS A 83 14.53 7.41 -6.55
CA LYS A 83 15.03 7.17 -7.91
C LYS A 83 15.37 8.48 -8.63
N LYS A 84 14.57 9.52 -8.43
CA LYS A 84 14.75 10.86 -9.03
C LYS A 84 15.63 11.80 -8.20
N GLN A 85 16.24 11.33 -7.11
CA GLN A 85 17.05 12.16 -6.20
C GLN A 85 16.31 13.38 -5.62
N TYR A 86 14.99 13.28 -5.46
CA TYR A 86 14.21 14.29 -4.76
C TYR A 86 14.47 14.24 -3.25
N PRO A 87 14.36 15.39 -2.55
CA PRO A 87 14.55 15.43 -1.10
C PRO A 87 13.54 14.53 -0.40
N LYS A 88 13.98 13.83 0.65
CA LYS A 88 13.13 12.95 1.47
C LYS A 88 11.89 13.68 2.01
N ALA A 89 12.00 14.99 2.24
CA ALA A 89 10.90 15.85 2.66
C ALA A 89 9.68 15.76 1.72
N ALA A 90 9.86 15.63 0.41
CA ALA A 90 8.76 15.51 -0.54
C ALA A 90 7.89 14.27 -0.27
N ALA A 91 8.52 13.13 0.04
CA ALA A 91 7.81 11.91 0.40
C ALA A 91 7.10 12.04 1.75
N VAL A 92 7.71 12.73 2.72
CA VAL A 92 7.08 12.99 4.05
C VAL A 92 5.86 13.90 3.90
N ILE A 93 5.94 14.95 3.08
CA ILE A 93 4.82 15.85 2.80
C ILE A 93 3.67 15.05 2.16
N ALA A 94 3.96 14.15 1.22
CA ALA A 94 2.93 13.30 0.63
C ALA A 94 2.22 12.41 1.66
N VAL A 95 2.95 11.88 2.66
CA VAL A 95 2.34 11.14 3.78
C VAL A 95 1.39 12.05 4.56
N ILE A 96 1.84 13.23 4.99
CA ILE A 96 1.03 14.17 5.78
C ILE A 96 -0.24 14.55 5.01
N LEU A 97 -0.09 14.98 3.75
CA LEU A 97 -1.21 15.35 2.90
C LEU A 97 -2.19 14.19 2.68
N GLY A 98 -1.67 12.98 2.50
CA GLY A 98 -2.47 11.77 2.33
C GLY A 98 -3.36 11.42 3.52
N PHE A 99 -2.96 11.76 4.74
CA PHE A 99 -3.78 11.57 5.94
C PHE A 99 -4.70 12.75 6.24
N VAL A 100 -4.30 13.97 5.88
CA VAL A 100 -5.05 15.19 6.22
C VAL A 100 -6.22 15.42 5.27
N HIS A 101 -6.10 15.06 3.99
CA HIS A 101 -7.12 15.39 2.98
C HIS A 101 -7.55 14.20 2.12
N PRO A 102 -8.87 13.94 1.98
CA PRO A 102 -9.40 12.82 1.19
C PRO A 102 -8.93 12.81 -0.28
N VAL A 103 -8.80 13.98 -0.90
CA VAL A 103 -8.34 14.10 -2.30
C VAL A 103 -6.92 13.58 -2.48
N PHE A 104 -6.00 13.92 -1.56
CA PHE A 104 -4.63 13.40 -1.61
C PHE A 104 -4.59 11.91 -1.30
N MET A 105 -5.41 11.45 -0.35
CA MET A 105 -5.58 10.02 -0.09
C MET A 105 -6.00 9.26 -1.35
N ALA A 106 -6.99 9.77 -2.07
CA ALA A 106 -7.47 9.18 -3.33
C ALA A 106 -6.39 9.18 -4.42
N ALA A 107 -5.66 10.29 -4.59
CA ALA A 107 -4.54 10.38 -5.53
C ALA A 107 -3.44 9.33 -5.22
N ILE A 108 -3.09 9.18 -3.94
CA ILE A 108 -2.11 8.17 -3.49
C ILE A 108 -2.64 6.76 -3.73
N ARG A 109 -3.93 6.49 -3.48
CA ARG A 109 -4.53 5.20 -3.79
C ARG A 109 -4.46 4.88 -5.29
N ILE A 110 -4.72 5.85 -6.16
CA ILE A 110 -4.57 5.68 -7.61
C ILE A 110 -3.14 5.28 -7.96
N LEU A 111 -2.13 5.97 -7.40
CA LEU A 111 -0.72 5.58 -7.59
C LEU A 111 -0.45 4.14 -7.13
N GLY A 112 -1.03 3.73 -6.00
CA GLY A 112 -0.92 2.36 -5.49
C GLY A 112 -1.50 1.32 -6.45
N VAL A 113 -2.69 1.57 -6.99
CA VAL A 113 -3.32 0.72 -8.02
C VAL A 113 -2.46 0.67 -9.27
N LEU A 114 -1.95 1.81 -9.75
CA LEU A 114 -1.14 1.87 -10.95
C LEU A 114 0.17 1.11 -10.80
N ASP A 115 0.82 1.22 -9.64
CA ASP A 115 2.07 0.51 -9.36
C ASP A 115 1.89 -1.00 -9.26
N MET A 116 0.80 -1.47 -8.64
CA MET A 116 0.50 -2.91 -8.59
C MET A 116 -0.02 -3.47 -9.91
N GLY A 117 -0.96 -2.78 -10.57
CA GLY A 117 -1.63 -3.27 -11.77
C GLY A 117 -0.77 -3.16 -13.02
N PHE A 118 -0.05 -2.04 -13.19
CA PHE A 118 0.69 -1.74 -14.42
C PHE A 118 2.21 -1.70 -14.21
N HIS A 119 2.68 -2.00 -13.00
CA HIS A 119 4.11 -2.06 -12.67
C HIS A 119 4.84 -0.75 -13.04
N ILE A 120 4.20 0.41 -12.85
CA ILE A 120 4.70 1.70 -13.36
C ILE A 120 6.09 2.06 -12.83
N ARG A 121 6.49 1.57 -11.65
CA ARG A 121 7.85 1.79 -11.13
C ARG A 121 8.95 1.26 -12.03
N ASN A 122 8.68 0.21 -12.81
CA ASN A 122 9.66 -0.35 -13.75
C ASN A 122 9.88 0.58 -14.95
N LYS A 123 8.98 1.53 -15.19
CA LYS A 123 9.02 2.50 -16.28
C LYS A 123 9.67 3.83 -15.88
N VAL A 124 9.99 4.02 -14.59
CA VAL A 124 10.63 5.23 -14.08
C VAL A 124 12.13 5.19 -14.44
N LYS A 125 12.54 6.07 -15.36
CA LYS A 125 13.95 6.26 -15.76
C LYS A 125 14.73 7.02 -14.69
#